data_AF-A0A1F3LLT5-F1
#
_entry.id   AF-A0A1F3LLT5-F1
#
_cell.length_a   1.000
_cell.length_b   1.000
_cell.length_c   1.000
_cell.angle_alpha   90.00
_cell.angle_beta   90.00
_cell.angle_gamma   90.00
#
_symmetry.space_group_name_H-M   'P 1'
#
loop_
_entity.id
_entity.type
_entity.pdbx_description
1 polymer ?
#
loop_
_entity_poly.entity_id
_entity_poly.type
_entity_poly.pdbx_seq_one_letter_code
_entity_poly.pdbx_strand_id
1 'polypeptide(L)'
;MKKYFVYALLSAIVVSCGSSSVKDKSSENTGSQKSSAVKTIHITKAEFLKKIVNYETNSKEWKYLGDKPAIIDFYATWCGPCKTIAPILEQLAEEYDGLIYVYKVDTDKEPELSSAFGISSIPTLFFIPMGEAPQIAQGALPKAELKKIIDKVLLKKI
;
A
#
# COMPACT_ATOMS: atom_id res chain seq x y z
N MET A 1 -42.14 -40.98 -46.99
CA MET A 1 -42.97 -39.78 -46.67
C MET A 1 -42.02 -38.58 -46.73
N LYS A 2 -41.89 -37.91 -47.89
CA LYS A 2 -42.41 -36.55 -48.19
C LYS A 2 -42.22 -35.58 -47.00
N LYS A 3 -41.67 -34.37 -47.11
CA LYS A 3 -41.08 -33.51 -48.17
C LYS A 3 -40.80 -32.21 -47.39
N TYR A 4 -39.59 -31.65 -47.30
CA TYR A 4 -39.36 -30.21 -47.07
C TYR A 4 -37.94 -29.88 -47.58
N PHE A 5 -37.80 -29.35 -48.81
CA PHE A 5 -37.70 -27.92 -49.15
C PHE A 5 -36.49 -27.23 -48.48
N VAL A 6 -35.33 -27.13 -49.13
CA VAL A 6 -34.88 -26.16 -50.17
C VAL A 6 -34.32 -24.87 -49.54
N TYR A 7 -33.29 -24.32 -50.21
CA TYR A 7 -32.47 -23.11 -49.95
C TYR A 7 -31.18 -23.40 -49.16
N ALA A 8 -30.01 -23.67 -49.77
CA ALA A 8 -29.34 -23.04 -50.91
C ALA A 8 -29.19 -21.52 -50.75
N LEU A 9 -28.08 -21.09 -50.15
CA LEU A 9 -27.57 -19.73 -50.30
C LEU A 9 -26.12 -19.82 -50.79
N LEU A 10 -26.00 -19.53 -52.08
CA LEU A 10 -24.78 -19.42 -52.86
C LEU A 10 -23.88 -18.30 -52.33
N SER A 11 -22.59 -18.60 -52.40
CA SER A 11 -21.45 -17.70 -52.50
C SER A 11 -21.71 -16.38 -53.24
N ALA A 12 -21.24 -15.27 -52.65
CA ALA A 12 -20.85 -14.07 -53.37
C ALA A 12 -19.49 -13.59 -52.83
N ILE A 13 -18.45 -13.76 -53.65
CA ILE A 13 -17.14 -13.13 -53.51
C ILE A 13 -17.04 -12.09 -54.64
N VAL A 14 -16.88 -10.81 -54.30
CA VAL A 14 -16.32 -9.73 -55.15
C VAL A 14 -15.79 -8.63 -54.18
N VAL A 15 -14.48 -8.40 -54.00
CA VAL A 15 -13.42 -7.73 -54.80
C VAL A 15 -13.32 -6.20 -54.60
N SER A 16 -12.14 -5.76 -54.08
CA SER A 16 -11.43 -4.45 -54.22
C SER A 16 -12.08 -3.16 -53.67
N CYS A 17 -11.41 -2.12 -53.19
CA CYS A 17 -10.01 -1.72 -52.98
C CYS A 17 -10.05 -0.41 -52.14
N GLY A 18 -9.04 -0.09 -51.31
CA GLY A 18 -8.92 1.27 -50.74
C GLY A 18 -8.06 1.39 -49.47
N SER A 19 -6.81 1.81 -49.65
CA SER A 19 -5.84 2.16 -48.61
C SER A 19 -6.34 3.21 -47.61
N SER A 20 -6.16 2.97 -46.31
CA SER A 20 -5.57 3.93 -45.34
C SER A 20 -5.39 3.28 -43.97
N SER A 21 -4.12 3.15 -43.58
CA SER A 21 -3.56 3.24 -42.22
C SER A 21 -4.37 2.73 -41.01
N VAL A 22 -3.95 1.62 -40.41
CA VAL A 22 -3.18 1.53 -39.14
C VAL A 22 -3.27 0.08 -38.64
N LYS A 23 -2.10 -0.46 -38.28
CA LYS A 23 -1.88 -1.78 -37.68
C LYS A 23 -2.37 -1.77 -36.23
N ASP A 24 -3.07 -2.81 -35.79
CA ASP A 24 -2.93 -3.29 -34.41
C ASP A 24 -2.45 -4.75 -34.44
N LYS A 25 -1.11 -4.87 -34.41
CA LYS A 25 -0.42 -5.99 -33.78
C LYS A 25 -0.12 -5.52 -32.36
N SER A 26 -0.65 -6.19 -31.35
CA SER A 26 -0.18 -6.00 -29.97
C SER A 26 0.58 -7.26 -29.55
N SER A 27 1.85 -7.29 -29.92
CA SER A 27 2.92 -7.90 -29.14
C SER A 27 3.87 -6.77 -28.76
N GLU A 28 4.47 -6.86 -27.56
CA GLU A 28 5.34 -5.87 -26.92
C GLU A 28 4.56 -4.65 -26.38
N ASN A 29 4.89 -4.02 -25.27
CA ASN A 29 6.16 -3.98 -24.56
C ASN A 29 5.92 -3.47 -23.13
N THR A 30 6.68 -4.00 -22.19
CA THR A 30 7.28 -3.36 -21.01
C THR A 30 6.87 -1.90 -20.75
N GLY A 31 6.27 -1.63 -19.58
CA GLY A 31 5.87 -0.27 -19.23
C GLY A 31 5.41 -0.03 -17.80
N SER A 32 6.11 -0.57 -16.78
CA SER A 32 6.22 0.16 -15.51
C SER A 32 7.47 -0.26 -14.74
N GLN A 33 8.61 0.12 -15.28
CA GLN A 33 9.73 0.50 -14.44
C GLN A 33 9.42 1.88 -13.85
N LYS A 34 9.14 1.94 -12.55
CA LYS A 34 9.57 3.04 -11.69
C LYS A 34 10.05 2.46 -10.35
N SER A 35 11.28 1.97 -10.39
CA SER A 35 12.11 1.66 -9.24
C SER A 35 13.02 2.86 -8.99
N SER A 36 13.12 3.27 -7.72
CA SER A 36 13.94 4.37 -7.14
C SER A 36 13.27 5.74 -6.94
N ALA A 37 12.56 5.85 -5.81
CA ALA A 37 12.58 6.93 -4.81
C ALA A 37 11.58 6.50 -3.72
N VAL A 38 11.97 6.53 -2.44
CA VAL A 38 11.51 5.60 -1.39
C VAL A 38 10.00 5.39 -1.28
N LYS A 39 9.61 4.11 -1.28
CA LYS A 39 8.23 3.61 -1.24
C LYS A 39 7.96 3.06 0.16
N THR A 40 6.79 3.34 0.72
CA THR A 40 6.32 2.76 1.98
C THR A 40 6.59 1.25 2.04
N ILE A 41 6.96 0.75 3.22
CA ILE A 41 7.48 -0.60 3.40
C ILE A 41 6.39 -1.48 4.01
N HIS A 42 5.85 -2.42 3.23
CA HIS A 42 4.95 -3.42 3.78
C HIS A 42 5.74 -4.42 4.64
N ILE A 43 5.25 -4.69 5.86
CA ILE A 43 5.89 -5.63 6.78
C ILE A 43 4.90 -6.65 7.31
N THR A 44 5.41 -7.86 7.52
CA THR A 44 4.68 -8.98 8.16
C THR A 44 4.88 -8.97 9.68
N LYS A 45 4.14 -9.81 10.43
CA LYS A 45 4.41 -10.06 11.86
C LYS A 45 5.87 -10.46 12.10
N ALA A 46 6.43 -11.35 11.28
CA ALA A 46 7.80 -11.82 11.46
C ALA A 46 8.84 -10.69 11.32
N GLU A 47 8.59 -9.73 10.43
CA GLU A 47 9.44 -8.54 10.29
C GLU A 47 9.19 -7.52 11.40
N PHE A 48 7.94 -7.35 11.82
CA PHE A 48 7.58 -6.50 12.94
C PHE A 48 8.31 -6.92 14.23
N LEU A 49 8.35 -8.23 14.52
CA LEU A 49 9.06 -8.78 15.68
C LEU A 49 10.58 -8.55 15.63
N LYS A 50 11.16 -8.42 14.44
CA LYS A 50 12.61 -8.22 14.24
C LYS A 50 13.02 -6.75 14.18
N LYS A 51 12.19 -5.91 13.54
CA LYS A 51 12.52 -4.51 13.22
C LYS A 51 11.84 -3.50 14.14
N ILE A 52 10.69 -3.84 14.70
CA ILE A 52 9.87 -2.92 15.50
C ILE A 52 9.95 -3.30 16.98
N VAL A 53 9.26 -4.35 17.40
CA VAL A 53 9.29 -4.81 18.79
C VAL A 53 8.96 -6.30 18.85
N ASN A 54 9.75 -7.04 19.63
CA ASN A 54 9.47 -8.45 19.90
C ASN A 54 8.55 -8.59 21.12
N TYR A 55 7.25 -8.53 20.89
CA TYR A 55 6.24 -8.63 21.96
C TYR A 55 6.08 -10.05 22.52
N GLU A 56 6.58 -11.08 21.83
CA GLU A 56 6.52 -12.47 22.29
C GLU A 56 7.55 -12.75 23.40
N THR A 57 8.68 -12.05 23.37
CA THR A 57 9.78 -12.22 24.35
C THR A 57 9.88 -11.08 25.36
N ASN A 58 9.45 -9.86 25.00
CA ASN A 58 9.53 -8.66 25.84
C ASN A 58 8.15 -8.06 26.11
N SER A 59 7.25 -8.85 26.71
CA SER A 59 5.83 -8.49 26.86
C SER A 59 5.53 -7.34 27.84
N LYS A 60 6.52 -6.86 28.61
CA LYS A 60 6.31 -5.87 29.68
C LYS A 60 6.70 -4.43 29.33
N GLU A 61 7.54 -4.22 28.32
CA GLU A 61 8.07 -2.89 28.00
C GLU A 61 8.24 -2.71 26.49
N TRP A 62 7.84 -1.53 25.99
CA TRP A 62 8.05 -1.17 24.59
C TRP A 62 9.53 -0.86 24.35
N LYS A 63 10.23 -1.78 23.68
CA LYS A 63 11.61 -1.58 23.22
C LYS A 63 11.65 -1.60 21.69
N TYR A 64 11.71 -0.42 21.12
CA TYR A 64 11.86 -0.26 19.68
C TYR A 64 13.24 -0.77 19.20
N LEU A 65 13.25 -1.56 18.13
CA LEU A 65 14.44 -2.21 17.58
C LEU A 65 15.01 -1.51 16.33
N GLY A 66 14.29 -0.53 15.78
CA GLY A 66 14.74 0.21 14.61
C GLY A 66 15.80 1.26 14.96
N ASP A 67 16.55 1.68 13.95
CA ASP A 67 17.61 2.70 14.05
C ASP A 67 17.11 4.13 13.75
N LYS A 68 15.87 4.27 13.25
CA LYS A 68 15.22 5.54 12.95
C LYS A 68 13.77 5.55 13.45
N PRO A 69 13.21 6.73 13.79
CA PRO A 69 11.79 6.85 14.09
C PRO A 69 10.93 6.29 12.95
N ALA A 70 9.75 5.80 13.28
CA ALA A 70 8.88 5.17 12.29
C ALA A 70 7.42 5.56 12.42
N ILE A 71 6.70 5.50 11.29
CA ILE A 71 5.25 5.45 11.24
C ILE A 71 4.86 4.03 10.86
N ILE A 72 3.84 3.47 11.50
CA ILE A 72 3.20 2.22 11.07
C ILE A 72 1.74 2.50 10.76
N ASP A 73 1.33 2.22 9.53
CA ASP A 73 -0.05 2.31 9.06
C ASP A 73 -0.69 0.90 9.04
N PHE A 74 -1.56 0.66 10.01
CA PHE A 74 -2.43 -0.52 10.02
C PHE A 74 -3.64 -0.25 9.14
N TYR A 75 -3.72 -0.96 8.02
CA TYR A 75 -4.70 -0.73 6.96
C TYR A 75 -5.31 -2.03 6.43
N ALA A 76 -6.35 -1.91 5.62
CA ALA A 76 -6.86 -3.00 4.78
C ALA A 76 -7.18 -2.48 3.37
N THR A 77 -7.21 -3.40 2.39
CA THR A 77 -7.38 -3.05 0.97
C THR A 77 -8.79 -2.54 0.62
N TRP A 78 -9.79 -2.90 1.42
CA TRP A 78 -11.18 -2.48 1.27
C TRP A 78 -11.50 -1.16 1.99
N CYS A 79 -10.60 -0.68 2.84
CA CYS A 79 -10.79 0.52 3.66
C CYS A 79 -10.68 1.80 2.82
N GLY A 80 -11.79 2.53 2.68
CA GLY A 80 -11.85 3.80 1.94
C GLY A 80 -10.88 4.87 2.48
N PRO A 81 -10.95 5.25 3.77
CA PRO A 81 -10.04 6.24 4.35
C PRO A 81 -8.56 5.86 4.24
N CYS A 82 -8.23 4.57 4.32
CA CYS A 82 -6.87 4.06 4.14
C CYS A 82 -6.31 4.37 2.74
N LYS A 83 -7.14 4.23 1.70
CA LYS A 83 -6.76 4.57 0.32
C LYS A 83 -6.47 6.07 0.15
N THR A 84 -7.17 6.93 0.89
CA THR A 84 -6.94 8.38 0.86
C THR A 84 -5.61 8.77 1.48
N ILE A 85 -5.23 8.15 2.60
CA ILE A 85 -3.98 8.50 3.29
C ILE A 85 -2.75 7.80 2.73
N ALA A 86 -2.89 6.66 2.05
CA ALA A 86 -1.78 5.92 1.46
C ALA A 86 -0.85 6.80 0.58
N PRO A 87 -1.33 7.56 -0.41
CA PRO A 87 -0.46 8.42 -1.21
C PRO A 87 0.15 9.59 -0.40
N ILE A 88 -0.51 10.02 0.68
CA ILE A 88 0.03 11.05 1.57
C ILE A 88 1.22 10.49 2.34
N LEU A 89 1.10 9.28 2.88
CA LEU A 89 2.17 8.58 3.58
C LEU A 89 3.35 8.26 2.66
N GLU A 90 3.10 7.91 1.39
CA GLU A 90 4.14 7.75 0.38
C GLU A 90 4.91 9.05 0.13
N GLN A 91 4.21 10.17 -0.05
CA GLN A 91 4.86 11.48 -0.21
C GLN A 91 5.67 11.89 1.02
N LEU A 92 5.19 11.56 2.23
CA LEU A 92 5.92 11.86 3.47
C LEU A 92 7.14 10.93 3.63
N ALA A 93 7.05 9.67 3.20
CA ALA A 93 8.20 8.77 3.20
C ALA A 93 9.31 9.31 2.28
N GLU A 94 8.96 9.90 1.14
CA GLU A 94 9.91 10.55 0.23
C GLU A 94 10.45 11.87 0.81
N GLU A 95 9.57 12.72 1.36
CA GLU A 95 9.97 14.03 1.91
C GLU A 95 10.92 13.91 3.11
N TYR A 96 10.72 12.87 3.93
CA TYR A 96 11.53 12.60 5.12
C TYR A 96 12.47 11.40 4.88
N ASP A 97 12.85 11.16 3.63
CA ASP A 97 13.76 10.07 3.28
C ASP A 97 15.06 10.15 4.09
N GLY A 98 15.54 8.99 4.52
CA GLY A 98 16.70 8.89 5.38
C GLY A 98 16.49 9.32 6.83
N LEU A 99 15.38 9.99 7.17
CA LEU A 99 15.09 10.46 8.54
C LEU A 99 14.10 9.56 9.29
N ILE A 100 13.09 9.05 8.61
CA ILE A 100 12.08 8.15 9.20
C ILE A 100 11.82 6.93 8.32
N TYR A 101 11.18 5.92 8.90
CA TYR A 101 10.53 4.86 8.13
C TYR A 101 9.02 5.03 8.11
N VAL A 102 8.39 4.59 7.01
CA VAL A 102 6.94 4.48 6.92
C VAL A 102 6.60 3.04 6.55
N TYR A 103 6.13 2.29 7.54
CA TYR A 103 5.71 0.90 7.42
C TYR A 103 4.21 0.78 7.21
N LYS A 104 3.79 -0.30 6.56
CA LYS A 104 2.39 -0.65 6.35
C LYS A 104 2.14 -2.09 6.80
N VAL A 105 1.08 -2.29 7.59
CA VAL A 105 0.64 -3.60 8.06
C VAL A 105 -0.77 -3.83 7.54
N ASP A 106 -0.94 -4.90 6.76
CA ASP A 106 -2.25 -5.33 6.26
C ASP A 106 -2.95 -6.16 7.34
N THR A 107 -4.01 -5.62 7.94
CA THR A 107 -4.69 -6.25 9.08
C THR A 107 -5.41 -7.53 8.70
N ASP A 108 -5.79 -7.70 7.43
CA ASP A 108 -6.43 -8.93 6.95
C ASP A 108 -5.41 -10.08 6.84
N LYS A 109 -4.14 -9.74 6.57
CA LYS A 109 -3.04 -10.72 6.45
C LYS A 109 -2.35 -11.00 7.77
N GLU A 110 -2.34 -10.04 8.68
CA GLU A 110 -1.62 -10.11 9.96
C GLU A 110 -2.58 -10.00 11.17
N PRO A 111 -3.66 -10.81 11.25
CA PRO A 111 -4.71 -10.65 12.27
C PRO A 111 -4.21 -10.86 13.70
N GLU A 112 -3.22 -11.74 13.90
CA GLU A 112 -2.58 -11.93 15.21
C GLU A 112 -1.84 -10.68 15.68
N LEU A 113 -1.11 -10.02 14.76
CA LEU A 113 -0.40 -8.78 15.06
C LEU A 113 -1.39 -7.67 15.37
N SER A 114 -2.44 -7.53 14.56
CA SER A 114 -3.53 -6.57 14.80
C SER A 114 -4.19 -6.80 16.16
N SER A 115 -4.46 -8.06 16.53
CA SER A 115 -5.06 -8.41 17.82
C SER A 115 -4.13 -8.10 18.99
N ALA A 116 -2.83 -8.40 18.87
CA ALA A 116 -1.84 -8.15 19.92
C ALA A 116 -1.74 -6.66 20.30
N PHE A 117 -1.95 -5.76 19.33
CA PHE A 117 -1.94 -4.31 19.54
C PHE A 117 -3.33 -3.67 19.62
N GLY A 118 -4.40 -4.47 19.72
CA GLY A 118 -5.76 -3.97 19.89
C GLY A 118 -6.27 -3.13 18.72
N ILE A 119 -5.86 -3.43 17.50
CA ILE A 119 -6.30 -2.70 16.30
C ILE A 119 -7.76 -3.07 16.00
N SER A 120 -8.68 -2.24 16.48
CA SER A 120 -10.13 -2.42 16.30
C SER A 120 -10.74 -1.51 15.22
N SER A 121 -9.97 -0.54 14.73
CA SER A 121 -10.39 0.40 13.67
C SER A 121 -9.22 0.67 12.73
N ILE A 122 -9.54 0.90 11.46
CA ILE A 122 -8.55 1.21 10.42
C ILE A 122 -8.95 2.47 9.65
N PRO A 123 -7.98 3.31 9.23
CA PRO A 123 -6.55 3.15 9.53
C PRO A 123 -6.25 3.44 11.01
N THR A 124 -5.25 2.77 11.56
CA THR A 124 -4.64 3.14 12.84
C THR A 124 -3.16 3.39 12.60
N LEU A 125 -2.67 4.54 13.05
CA LEU A 125 -1.31 5.00 12.84
C LEU A 125 -0.54 4.97 14.16
N PHE A 126 0.62 4.32 14.16
CA PHE A 126 1.57 4.39 15.27
C PHE A 126 2.71 5.30 14.87
N PHE A 127 3.02 6.29 15.71
CA PHE A 127 4.18 7.17 15.59
C PHE A 127 5.20 6.78 16.64
N ILE A 128 6.31 6.20 16.20
CA ILE A 128 7.32 5.56 17.04
C ILE A 128 8.56 6.46 17.12
N PRO A 129 8.70 7.31 18.16
CA PRO A 129 9.92 8.03 18.44
C PRO A 129 11.05 7.10 18.92
N MET A 130 12.29 7.58 18.86
CA MET A 130 13.44 6.84 19.41
C MET A 130 13.44 6.90 20.95
N GLY A 131 13.45 5.74 21.59
CA GLY A 131 13.60 5.59 23.05
C GLY A 131 12.33 5.90 23.87
N GLU A 132 11.19 6.11 23.24
CA GLU A 132 9.91 6.40 23.89
C GLU A 132 8.80 5.47 23.37
N ALA A 133 7.70 5.40 24.10
CA ALA A 133 6.53 4.65 23.67
C ALA A 133 5.86 5.31 22.45
N PRO A 134 5.18 4.54 21.58
CA PRO A 134 4.51 5.11 20.41
C PRO A 134 3.33 5.99 20.80
N GLN A 135 3.10 7.02 20.00
CA GLN A 135 1.81 7.72 19.99
C GLN A 135 0.88 7.08 18.97
N ILE A 136 -0.39 6.92 19.34
CA ILE A 136 -1.39 6.24 18.51
C ILE A 136 -2.43 7.25 18.04
N ALA A 137 -2.74 7.23 16.75
CA ALA A 137 -3.87 7.94 16.18
C ALA A 137 -4.79 6.97 15.45
N GLN A 138 -6.08 7.02 15.75
CA GLN A 138 -7.10 6.25 15.03
C GLN A 138 -7.78 7.13 13.98
N GLY A 139 -7.94 6.58 12.78
CA GLY A 139 -8.54 7.27 11.64
C GLY A 139 -7.55 7.98 10.73
N ALA A 140 -8.07 8.48 9.61
CA ALA A 140 -7.30 9.20 8.62
C ALA A 140 -6.96 10.61 9.11
N LEU A 141 -5.68 11.00 8.97
CA LEU A 141 -5.21 12.35 9.28
C LEU A 141 -4.86 13.13 7.99
N PRO A 142 -5.10 14.45 7.96
CA PRO A 142 -4.64 15.29 6.86
C PRO A 142 -3.11 15.41 6.87
N LYS A 143 -2.52 15.65 5.69
CA LYS A 143 -1.06 15.78 5.51
C LYS A 143 -0.42 16.78 6.49
N ALA A 144 -1.06 17.92 6.72
CA ALA A 144 -0.54 18.95 7.62
C ALA A 144 -0.38 18.44 9.07
N GLU A 145 -1.34 17.66 9.57
CA GLU A 145 -1.25 17.11 10.93
C GLU A 145 -0.20 16.00 10.99
N LEU A 146 -0.12 15.13 9.97
CA LEU A 146 0.94 14.13 9.88
C LEU A 146 2.34 14.76 9.93
N LYS A 147 2.59 15.83 9.16
CA LYS A 147 3.87 16.55 9.19
C LYS A 147 4.19 17.12 10.56
N LYS A 148 3.21 17.75 11.19
CA LYS A 148 3.35 18.31 12.54
C LYS A 148 3.70 17.22 13.56
N ILE A 149 3.09 16.04 13.47
CA ILE A 149 3.43 14.90 14.33
C ILE A 149 4.85 14.40 14.03
N ILE A 150 5.22 14.24 12.76
CA ILE A 150 6.58 13.84 12.37
C ILE A 150 7.62 14.81 12.96
N ASP A 151 7.45 16.11 12.74
CA ASP A 151 8.44 17.10 13.17
C ASP A 151 8.55 17.19 14.70
N LYS A 152 7.41 17.16 15.42
CA LYS A 152 7.40 17.32 16.88
C LYS A 152 7.70 16.03 17.65
N VAL A 153 7.11 14.92 17.23
CA VAL A 153 7.14 13.65 17.97
C VAL A 153 8.30 12.79 17.51
N LEU A 154 8.45 12.59 16.20
CA LEU A 154 9.46 11.68 15.67
C LEU A 154 10.85 12.33 15.61
N LEU A 155 10.92 13.58 15.13
CA LEU A 155 12.17 14.28 14.90
C LEU A 155 12.53 15.27 16.01
N LYS A 156 11.61 15.56 16.93
CA LYS A 156 11.78 16.49 18.05
C LYS A 156 12.40 17.83 17.62
N LYS A 157 12.01 18.33 16.44
CA LYS A 157 12.40 19.67 15.97
C LYS A 157 11.77 20.70 16.91
N ILE A 158 12.62 21.50 17.54
CA ILE A 158 12.26 22.58 18.47
C ILE A 158 11.92 23.83 17.65
#